data_AF-A0A7S2QMZ3-F1
#
_entry.id   AF-A0A7S2QMZ3-F1
#
_cell.length_a   1.000
_cell.length_b   1.000
_cell.length_c   1.000
_cell.angle_alpha   90.00
_cell.angle_beta   90.00
_cell.angle_gamma   90.00
#
_symmetry.space_group_name_H-M   'P 1'
#
loop_
_entity.id
_entity.type
_entity.pdbx_description
1 polymer ?
#
loop_
_entity_poly.entity_id
_entity_poly.type
_entity_poly.pdbx_seq_one_letter_code
_entity_poly.pdbx_strand_id
1 'polypeptide(L)'
;FNPLTWLAQYLLRNHPAKVHDHRSPVYQRLEELANIERGRRCLLRRRDEMEEEWIAMGAGREPLAAGDLPEYLQRLDGAWGLEGAFWRKFPTDFSGLVSSPEGSTLLFTDVWEWFEGFVRQNDLIRASTLSAALGKKQEATRLATRAQEERAYREEAMRNVMEVRRSLEEEFESVSADMYTDEVIGQILNASCFIQGVQEQEGGPPLQGVHIESVVAMLRVWGFEALPPPGNVWNGAALSAWLEWLEAYGPEGAGPRMDATNLRHLMDKDAFQAFLLRNFPAPLSDIGTTATSPVEIRAILGAEGLNSVVEATDEETGLSHRLVLPEVMVGEVRSRLAEADAGGGDPVLARADFVTERITVVLPPEA
;
A
#
# COMPACT_ATOMS: atom_id res chain seq x y z
N PHE A 1 -17.65 31.74 39.07
CA PHE A 1 -17.22 30.91 40.21
C PHE A 1 -18.44 30.17 40.74
N ASN A 2 -18.50 28.83 40.60
CA ASN A 2 -19.59 28.02 41.14
C ASN A 2 -19.11 27.35 42.45
N PRO A 3 -19.62 27.75 43.63
CA PRO A 3 -19.17 27.24 44.92
C PRO A 3 -19.34 25.72 45.07
N LEU A 4 -20.42 25.15 44.50
CA LEU A 4 -20.69 23.72 44.56
C LEU A 4 -19.67 22.91 43.75
N THR A 5 -19.30 23.43 42.58
CA THR A 5 -18.27 22.83 41.73
C THR A 5 -16.89 22.90 42.38
N TRP A 6 -16.56 24.03 43.03
CA TRP A 6 -15.31 24.15 43.79
C TRP A 6 -15.27 23.16 44.95
N LEU A 7 -16.36 23.04 45.71
CA LEU A 7 -16.48 22.08 46.80
C LEU A 7 -16.36 20.63 46.29
N ALA A 8 -17.00 20.31 45.17
CA ALA A 8 -16.89 19.00 44.53
C ALA A 8 -15.44 18.67 44.17
N GLN A 9 -14.74 19.60 43.50
CA GLN A 9 -13.33 19.45 43.14
C GLN A 9 -12.43 19.31 44.37
N TYR A 10 -12.67 20.11 45.41
CA TYR A 10 -11.93 20.05 46.67
C TYR A 10 -12.11 18.70 47.37
N LEU A 11 -13.35 18.22 47.48
CA LEU A 11 -13.67 16.94 48.14
C LEU A 11 -13.08 15.75 47.39
N LEU A 12 -13.18 15.72 46.06
CA LEU A 12 -12.60 14.64 45.25
C LEU A 12 -11.08 14.60 45.34
N ARG A 13 -10.41 15.76 45.44
CA ARG A 13 -8.95 15.83 45.54
C ARG A 13 -8.43 15.42 46.92
N ASN A 14 -9.08 15.86 47.99
CA ASN A 14 -8.59 15.65 49.36
C ASN A 14 -9.10 14.36 50.01
N HIS A 15 -10.18 13.76 49.49
CA HIS A 15 -10.77 12.54 50.05
C HIS A 15 -11.13 11.49 48.99
N PRO A 16 -10.17 11.04 48.15
CA PRO A 16 -10.45 10.12 47.04
C PRO A 16 -11.02 8.77 47.51
N ALA A 17 -10.59 8.26 48.67
CA ALA A 17 -11.07 6.99 49.22
C ALA A 17 -12.57 7.00 49.60
N LYS A 18 -13.18 8.19 49.74
CA LYS A 18 -14.60 8.32 50.11
C LYS A 18 -15.56 8.25 48.93
N VAL A 19 -15.05 8.28 47.70
CA VAL A 19 -15.85 8.16 46.47
C VAL A 19 -16.58 6.81 46.39
N HIS A 20 -16.01 5.76 46.99
CA HIS A 20 -16.56 4.41 47.01
C HIS A 20 -17.27 4.02 48.32
N ASP A 21 -17.49 4.97 49.24
CA ASP A 21 -18.16 4.72 50.52
C ASP A 21 -19.69 4.62 50.34
N HIS A 22 -20.44 4.23 51.39
CA HIS A 22 -21.92 4.14 51.40
C HIS A 22 -22.65 5.44 50.98
N ARG A 23 -21.94 6.57 50.89
CA ARG A 23 -22.40 7.86 50.35
C ARG A 23 -22.14 8.01 48.85
N SER A 24 -21.85 6.92 48.16
CA SER A 24 -21.50 6.88 46.73
C SER A 24 -22.42 7.72 45.84
N PRO A 25 -23.77 7.76 46.04
CA PRO A 25 -24.63 8.61 45.21
C PRO A 25 -24.31 10.11 45.30
N VAL A 26 -23.90 10.61 46.48
CA VAL A 26 -23.52 12.01 46.67
C VAL A 26 -22.19 12.29 45.97
N TYR A 27 -21.22 11.39 46.11
CA TYR A 27 -19.91 11.54 45.45
C TYR A 27 -20.00 11.42 43.93
N GLN A 28 -20.84 10.52 43.40
CA GLN A 28 -21.15 10.42 41.97
C GLN A 28 -21.74 11.72 41.44
N ARG A 29 -22.65 12.37 42.19
CA ARG A 29 -23.21 13.67 41.81
C ARG A 29 -22.16 14.79 41.83
N LEU A 30 -21.25 14.78 42.81
CA LEU A 30 -20.14 15.75 42.86
C LEU A 30 -19.14 15.52 41.71
N GLU A 31 -18.84 14.26 41.40
CA GLU A 31 -18.00 13.88 40.26
C GLU A 31 -18.62 14.34 38.94
N GLU A 32 -19.91 14.13 38.75
CA GLU A 32 -20.63 14.59 37.57
C GLU A 32 -20.57 16.11 37.43
N LEU A 33 -20.83 16.86 38.51
CA LEU A 33 -20.70 18.33 38.51
C LEU A 33 -19.28 18.79 38.18
N ALA A 34 -18.26 18.09 38.67
CA ALA A 34 -16.88 18.37 38.36
C ALA A 34 -16.55 18.05 36.89
N ASN A 35 -17.08 16.97 36.34
CA ASN A 35 -16.89 16.57 34.94
C ASN A 35 -17.57 17.51 33.96
N ILE A 36 -18.78 17.99 34.28
CA ILE A 36 -19.49 19.00 33.50
C ILE A 36 -18.69 20.31 33.47
N GLU A 37 -18.24 20.81 34.63
CA GLU A 37 -17.45 22.04 34.67
C GLU A 37 -16.13 21.90 33.91
N ARG A 38 -15.41 20.78 34.08
CA ARG A 38 -14.19 20.54 33.31
C ARG A 38 -14.49 20.54 31.81
N GLY A 39 -15.60 19.92 31.40
CA GLY A 39 -16.06 19.93 30.00
C GLY A 39 -16.29 21.36 29.48
N ARG A 40 -17.01 22.20 30.24
CA ARG A 40 -17.19 23.62 29.92
C ARG A 40 -15.87 24.36 29.74
N ARG A 41 -14.94 24.22 30.69
CA ARG A 41 -13.62 24.87 30.61
C ARG A 41 -12.81 24.37 29.42
N CYS A 42 -12.90 23.08 29.10
CA CYS A 42 -12.25 22.52 27.92
C CYS A 42 -12.83 23.11 26.63
N LEU A 43 -14.16 23.24 26.50
CA LEU A 43 -14.79 23.90 25.35
C LEU A 43 -14.33 25.36 25.22
N LEU A 44 -14.32 26.13 26.32
CA LEU A 44 -13.91 27.54 26.29
C LEU A 44 -12.42 27.74 25.94
N ARG A 45 -11.57 26.74 26.17
CA ARG A 45 -10.16 26.79 25.75
C ARG A 45 -9.95 26.51 24.27
N ARG A 46 -10.97 26.00 23.56
CA ARG A 46 -10.92 25.67 22.13
C ARG A 46 -11.37 26.82 21.25
N ARG A 47 -11.22 28.06 21.72
CA ARG A 47 -11.57 29.26 20.95
C ARG A 47 -10.86 29.26 19.60
N ASP A 48 -9.57 28.98 19.60
CA ASP A 48 -8.74 29.01 18.40
C ASP A 48 -9.18 27.91 17.41
N GLU A 49 -9.41 26.68 17.88
CA GLU A 49 -9.96 25.59 17.04
C GLU A 49 -11.34 25.96 16.45
N MET A 50 -12.17 26.66 17.23
CA MET A 50 -13.47 27.14 16.76
C MET A 50 -13.32 28.22 15.68
N GLU A 51 -12.41 29.17 15.87
CA GLU A 51 -12.12 30.23 14.92
C GLU A 51 -11.55 29.67 13.60
N GLU A 52 -10.67 28.67 13.69
CA GLU A 52 -10.13 27.96 12.52
C GLU A 52 -11.22 27.31 11.68
N GLU A 53 -12.15 26.57 12.31
CA GLU A 53 -13.29 25.97 11.60
C GLU A 53 -14.26 27.03 11.05
N TRP A 54 -14.40 28.17 11.72
CA TRP A 54 -15.22 29.29 11.26
C TRP A 54 -14.63 29.88 9.97
N ILE A 55 -13.32 30.14 9.96
CA ILE A 55 -12.60 30.63 8.79
C ILE A 55 -12.66 29.59 7.66
N ALA A 56 -12.44 28.32 7.96
CA ALA A 56 -12.51 27.24 6.97
C ALA A 56 -13.90 27.08 6.35
N MET A 57 -14.96 27.36 7.10
CA MET A 57 -16.33 27.35 6.59
C MET A 57 -16.65 28.56 5.72
N GLY A 58 -16.11 29.73 6.05
CA GLY A 58 -16.25 30.96 5.25
C GLY A 58 -15.35 31.01 4.00
N ALA A 59 -14.34 30.14 3.89
CA ALA A 59 -13.41 30.14 2.77
C ALA A 59 -14.14 29.85 1.44
N GLY A 60 -14.20 30.87 0.57
CA GLY A 60 -14.82 30.77 -0.76
C GLY A 60 -16.34 30.95 -0.78
N ARG A 61 -16.95 31.45 0.31
CA ARG A 61 -18.39 31.73 0.40
C ARG A 61 -18.66 33.19 0.74
N GLU A 62 -19.92 33.58 0.60
CA GLU A 62 -20.43 34.81 1.21
C GLU A 62 -20.23 34.77 2.75
N PRO A 63 -20.20 35.93 3.42
CA PRO A 63 -20.07 35.99 4.87
C PRO A 63 -21.13 35.14 5.56
N LEU A 64 -20.71 34.40 6.59
CA LEU A 64 -21.61 33.50 7.32
C LEU A 64 -22.74 34.29 7.99
N ALA A 65 -23.94 33.72 7.93
CA ALA A 65 -25.16 34.22 8.56
C ALA A 65 -25.55 33.35 9.76
N ALA A 66 -26.52 33.82 10.56
CA ALA A 66 -27.02 33.05 11.70
C ALA A 66 -27.60 31.68 11.30
N GLY A 67 -28.12 31.56 10.07
CA GLY A 67 -28.61 30.30 9.51
C GLY A 67 -27.53 29.24 9.28
N ASP A 68 -26.25 29.64 9.23
CA ASP A 68 -25.12 28.74 9.02
C ASP A 68 -24.58 28.13 10.32
N LEU A 69 -25.00 28.64 11.48
CA LEU A 69 -24.56 28.16 12.79
C LEU A 69 -24.82 26.66 13.05
N PRO A 70 -25.95 26.06 12.64
CA PRO A 70 -26.14 24.62 12.76
C PRO A 70 -25.07 23.80 12.02
N GLU A 71 -24.73 24.17 10.78
CA GLU A 71 -23.68 23.48 10.00
C GLU A 71 -22.31 23.68 10.66
N TYR A 72 -22.01 24.91 11.10
CA TYR A 72 -20.78 25.21 11.83
C TYR A 72 -20.60 24.35 13.08
N LEU A 73 -21.65 24.23 13.92
CA LEU A 73 -21.61 23.38 15.11
C LEU A 73 -21.49 21.89 14.79
N GLN A 74 -22.09 21.43 13.69
CA GLN A 74 -21.91 20.05 13.20
C GLN A 74 -20.45 19.80 12.76
N ARG A 75 -19.82 20.76 12.08
CA ARG A 75 -18.40 20.66 11.70
C ARG A 75 -17.49 20.60 12.93
N LEU A 76 -17.74 21.42 13.95
CA LEU A 76 -17.01 21.35 15.22
C LEU A 76 -17.17 20.00 15.92
N ASP A 77 -18.40 19.49 15.99
CA ASP A 77 -18.68 18.18 16.58
C ASP A 77 -17.91 17.06 15.83
N GLY A 78 -17.90 17.11 14.50
CA GLY A 78 -17.12 16.21 13.65
C GLY A 78 -15.61 16.36 13.85
N ALA A 79 -15.09 17.59 13.85
CA ALA A 79 -13.67 17.90 14.06
C ALA A 79 -13.16 17.37 15.41
N TRP A 80 -14.02 17.40 16.43
CA TRP A 80 -13.74 16.89 17.76
C TRP A 80 -14.06 15.41 17.96
N GLY A 81 -14.68 14.74 16.97
CA GLY A 81 -15.02 13.32 17.03
C GLY A 81 -16.13 13.00 18.03
N LEU A 82 -17.10 13.89 18.20
CA LEU A 82 -18.12 13.82 19.26
C LEU A 82 -19.43 13.13 18.84
N GLU A 83 -19.57 12.74 17.57
CA GLU A 83 -20.64 11.88 17.05
C GLU A 83 -22.07 12.42 17.35
N GLY A 84 -22.21 13.74 17.39
CA GLY A 84 -23.43 14.49 17.66
C GLY A 84 -23.67 14.80 19.13
N ALA A 85 -22.73 14.49 20.03
CA ALA A 85 -22.88 14.79 21.46
C ALA A 85 -22.83 16.30 21.76
N PHE A 86 -22.22 17.11 20.89
CA PHE A 86 -22.10 18.55 21.04
C PHE A 86 -23.25 19.29 20.37
N TRP A 87 -23.36 19.20 19.04
CA TRP A 87 -24.24 20.09 18.27
C TRP A 87 -25.74 19.89 18.58
N ARG A 88 -26.15 18.66 18.96
CA ARG A 88 -27.54 18.36 19.34
C ARG A 88 -27.99 19.03 20.64
N LYS A 89 -27.07 19.63 21.41
CA LYS A 89 -27.39 20.37 22.64
C LYS A 89 -27.76 21.83 22.39
N PHE A 90 -27.61 22.29 21.15
CA PHE A 90 -27.92 23.67 20.78
C PHE A 90 -29.34 23.80 20.24
N PRO A 91 -29.90 25.02 20.27
CA PRO A 91 -31.14 25.34 19.58
C PRO A 91 -31.03 25.05 18.08
N THR A 92 -32.15 24.71 17.45
CA THR A 92 -32.23 24.57 15.99
C THR A 92 -32.35 25.92 15.28
N ASP A 93 -32.79 26.95 16.01
CA ASP A 93 -32.94 28.31 15.50
C ASP A 93 -32.09 29.28 16.34
N PHE A 94 -31.25 30.04 15.64
CA PHE A 94 -30.34 31.03 16.22
C PHE A 94 -30.82 32.47 16.02
N SER A 95 -32.00 32.63 15.40
CA SER A 95 -32.61 33.93 15.15
C SER A 95 -32.83 34.67 16.47
N GLY A 96 -32.22 35.84 16.62
CA GLY A 96 -32.30 36.68 17.83
C GLY A 96 -31.48 36.19 19.03
N LEU A 97 -30.75 35.08 18.91
CA LEU A 97 -29.79 34.63 19.94
C LEU A 97 -28.42 35.29 19.78
N VAL A 98 -27.99 35.51 18.54
CA VAL A 98 -26.76 36.24 18.23
C VAL A 98 -27.14 37.62 17.70
N SER A 99 -26.75 38.66 18.43
CA SER A 99 -27.04 40.05 18.07
C SER A 99 -26.18 40.48 16.90
N SER A 100 -26.67 40.31 15.68
CA SER A 100 -26.08 40.97 14.51
C SER A 100 -26.81 42.30 14.29
N PRO A 101 -26.09 43.43 14.13
CA PRO A 101 -26.68 44.64 13.58
C PRO A 101 -27.46 44.32 12.29
N GLU A 102 -28.67 44.88 12.13
CA GLU A 102 -29.50 44.62 10.96
C GLU A 102 -28.71 44.85 9.66
N GLY A 103 -28.52 43.79 8.87
CA GLY A 103 -27.79 43.84 7.59
C GLY A 103 -26.26 43.68 7.67
N SER A 104 -25.69 43.39 8.85
CA SER A 104 -24.25 43.10 8.96
C SER A 104 -23.94 41.60 8.82
N THR A 105 -22.71 41.31 8.41
CA THR A 105 -22.13 39.97 8.42
C THR A 105 -21.94 39.49 9.85
N LEU A 106 -22.21 38.22 10.13
CA LEU A 106 -21.98 37.65 11.46
C LEU A 106 -20.46 37.52 11.70
N LEU A 107 -19.93 38.15 12.74
CA LEU A 107 -18.52 38.02 13.09
C LEU A 107 -18.31 36.86 14.06
N PHE A 108 -17.14 36.21 13.98
CA PHE A 108 -16.78 35.15 14.92
C PHE A 108 -16.82 35.62 16.39
N THR A 109 -16.43 36.88 16.64
CA THR A 109 -16.47 37.47 17.99
C THR A 109 -17.87 37.48 18.58
N ASP A 110 -18.89 37.81 17.77
CA ASP A 110 -20.29 37.86 18.22
C ASP A 110 -20.80 36.46 18.57
N VAL A 111 -20.45 35.48 17.73
CA VAL A 111 -20.76 34.06 17.95
C VAL A 111 -20.04 33.54 19.19
N TRP A 112 -18.78 33.91 19.39
CA TRP A 112 -17.99 33.47 20.54
C TRP A 112 -18.53 34.03 21.86
N GLU A 113 -18.89 35.30 21.91
CA GLU A 113 -19.49 35.92 23.10
C GLU A 113 -20.82 35.25 23.48
N TRP A 114 -21.69 35.02 22.48
CA TRP A 114 -22.92 34.27 22.68
C TRP A 114 -22.63 32.83 23.16
N PHE A 115 -21.70 32.13 22.52
CA PHE A 115 -21.32 30.77 22.86
C PHE A 115 -20.79 30.67 24.29
N GLU A 116 -19.92 31.58 24.71
CA GLU A 116 -19.40 31.63 26.07
C GLU A 116 -20.54 31.82 27.09
N GLY A 117 -21.46 32.73 26.82
CA GLY A 117 -22.67 32.92 27.62
C GLY A 117 -23.51 31.64 27.71
N PHE A 118 -23.72 30.97 26.58
CA PHE A 118 -24.50 29.74 26.48
C PHE A 118 -23.85 28.58 27.24
N VAL A 119 -22.55 28.35 27.09
CA VAL A 119 -21.76 27.31 27.78
C VAL A 119 -21.79 27.50 29.29
N ARG A 120 -21.75 28.75 29.77
CA ARG A 120 -21.82 29.05 31.22
C ARG A 120 -23.16 28.66 31.83
N GLN A 121 -24.25 28.72 31.07
CA GLN A 121 -25.61 28.46 31.54
C GLN A 121 -26.08 27.03 31.28
N ASN A 122 -25.52 26.34 30.28
CA ASN A 122 -25.99 25.03 29.82
C ASN A 122 -24.94 23.93 30.03
N ASP A 123 -25.40 22.71 30.26
CA ASP A 123 -24.55 21.53 30.39
C ASP A 123 -24.43 20.86 29.01
N LEU A 124 -23.38 21.21 28.26
CA LEU A 124 -23.22 20.72 26.89
C LEU A 124 -22.55 19.34 26.85
N ILE A 125 -21.32 19.26 27.35
CA ILE A 125 -20.47 18.08 27.24
C ILE A 125 -19.71 17.82 28.54
N ARG A 126 -19.57 16.54 28.88
CA ARG A 126 -18.73 16.06 29.97
C ARG A 126 -17.27 15.99 29.53
N ALA A 127 -16.35 16.30 30.43
CA ALA A 127 -14.92 16.15 30.18
C ALA A 127 -14.52 14.72 29.74
N SER A 128 -15.19 13.70 30.29
CA SER A 128 -14.95 12.30 29.91
C SER A 128 -15.29 12.01 28.46
N THR A 129 -16.41 12.54 27.95
CA THR A 129 -16.82 12.41 26.54
C THR A 129 -15.80 13.07 25.61
N LEU A 130 -15.37 14.29 25.94
CA LEU A 130 -14.35 15.00 25.16
C LEU A 130 -13.01 14.24 25.16
N SER A 131 -12.58 13.76 26.33
CA SER A 131 -11.34 12.99 26.45
C SER A 131 -11.39 11.67 25.68
N ALA A 132 -12.53 10.98 25.68
CA ALA A 132 -12.69 9.73 24.94
C ALA A 132 -12.64 9.96 23.42
N ALA A 133 -13.31 11.01 22.94
CA ALA A 133 -13.27 11.37 21.52
C ALA A 133 -11.86 11.73 21.03
N LEU A 134 -11.10 12.50 21.82
CA LEU A 134 -9.70 12.80 21.52
C LEU A 134 -8.82 11.55 21.53
N GLY A 135 -9.04 10.65 22.51
CA GLY A 135 -8.34 9.38 22.58
C GLY A 135 -8.56 8.53 21.33
N LYS A 136 -9.82 8.38 20.91
CA LYS A 136 -10.18 7.69 19.65
C LYS A 136 -9.50 8.32 18.44
N LYS A 137 -9.54 9.65 18.32
CA LYS A 137 -8.93 10.38 17.19
C LYS A 137 -7.41 10.16 17.15
N GLN A 138 -6.72 10.30 18.29
CA GLN A 138 -5.28 10.06 18.39
C GLN A 138 -4.90 8.61 18.08
N GLU A 139 -5.68 7.64 18.56
CA GLU A 139 -5.46 6.24 18.26
C GLU A 139 -5.66 5.93 16.77
N ALA A 140 -6.72 6.47 16.16
CA ALA A 140 -6.97 6.34 14.73
C ALA A 140 -5.83 6.95 13.90
N THR A 141 -5.34 8.14 14.27
CA THR A 141 -4.16 8.74 13.61
C THR A 141 -2.92 7.85 13.76
N ARG A 142 -2.66 7.34 14.97
CA ARG A 142 -1.50 6.44 15.20
C ARG A 142 -1.60 5.16 14.37
N LEU A 143 -2.78 4.56 14.28
CA LEU A 143 -3.02 3.36 13.47
C LEU A 143 -2.85 3.67 11.98
N ALA A 144 -3.37 4.81 11.50
CA ALA A 144 -3.20 5.25 10.12
C ALA A 144 -1.72 5.49 9.77
N THR A 145 -0.96 6.16 10.64
CA THR A 145 0.49 6.36 10.45
C THR A 145 1.24 5.03 10.40
N ARG A 146 0.97 4.11 11.33
CA ARG A 146 1.61 2.77 11.31
C ARG A 146 1.27 1.99 10.05
N ALA A 147 0.01 2.02 9.61
CA ALA A 147 -0.40 1.36 8.38
C ALA A 147 0.28 1.97 7.16
N GLN A 148 0.47 3.29 7.13
CA GLN A 148 1.20 3.98 6.06
C GLN A 148 2.70 3.65 6.06
N GLU A 149 3.34 3.62 7.24
CA GLU A 149 4.75 3.22 7.38
C GLU A 149 4.97 1.77 6.95
N GLU A 150 4.09 0.86 7.36
CA GLU A 150 4.16 -0.55 6.96
C GLU A 150 3.94 -0.72 5.46
N ARG A 151 3.00 0.03 4.87
CA ARG A 151 2.80 0.06 3.41
C ARG A 151 4.05 0.55 2.68
N ALA A 152 4.63 1.66 3.13
CA ALA A 152 5.84 2.23 2.54
C ALA A 152 7.03 1.26 2.63
N TYR A 153 7.19 0.61 3.80
CA TYR A 153 8.23 -0.40 4.00
C TYR A 153 8.08 -1.60 3.05
N ARG A 154 6.84 -2.08 2.86
CA ARG A 154 6.54 -3.18 1.91
C ARG A 154 6.80 -2.77 0.47
N GLU A 155 6.39 -1.56 0.08
CA GLU A 155 6.63 -1.02 -1.27
C GLU A 155 8.14 -0.88 -1.55
N GLU A 156 8.92 -0.41 -0.57
CA GLU A 156 10.39 -0.32 -0.69
C GLU A 156 11.05 -1.70 -0.79
N ALA A 157 10.64 -2.66 0.04
CA ALA A 157 11.14 -4.03 -0.03
C ALA A 157 10.83 -4.68 -1.39
N MET A 158 9.61 -4.48 -1.91
CA MET A 158 9.22 -4.96 -3.24
C MET A 158 10.07 -4.31 -4.33
N ARG A 159 10.29 -2.99 -4.27
CA ARG A 159 11.13 -2.28 -5.24
C ARG A 159 12.56 -2.83 -5.25
N ASN A 160 13.14 -3.08 -4.09
CA ASN A 160 14.50 -3.60 -3.98
C ASN A 160 14.62 -5.00 -4.59
N VAL A 161 13.64 -5.88 -4.36
CA VAL A 161 13.65 -7.23 -4.98
C VAL A 161 13.51 -7.14 -6.50
N MET A 162 12.63 -6.28 -7.01
CA MET A 162 12.47 -6.08 -8.46
C MET A 162 13.72 -5.49 -9.11
N GLU A 163 14.42 -4.58 -8.43
CA GLU A 163 15.67 -4.01 -8.91
C GLU A 163 16.79 -5.06 -8.99
N VAL A 164 16.91 -5.91 -7.97
CA VAL A 164 17.86 -7.05 -7.99
C VAL A 164 17.55 -8.01 -9.13
N ARG A 165 16.27 -8.38 -9.31
CA ARG A 165 15.86 -9.25 -10.43
C ARG A 165 16.23 -8.64 -11.78
N ARG A 166 15.87 -7.37 -12.00
CA ARG A 166 16.19 -6.66 -13.25
C ARG A 166 17.70 -6.62 -13.51
N SER A 167 18.51 -6.32 -12.49
CA SER A 167 19.97 -6.30 -12.62
C SER A 167 20.52 -7.67 -13.03
N LEU A 168 20.03 -8.75 -12.40
CA LEU A 168 20.44 -10.11 -12.74
C LEU A 168 19.96 -10.55 -14.13
N GLU A 169 18.78 -10.12 -14.57
CA GLU A 169 18.29 -10.36 -15.94
C GLU A 169 19.15 -9.63 -16.98
N GLU A 170 19.48 -8.36 -16.74
CA GLU A 170 20.37 -7.58 -17.62
C GLU A 170 21.77 -8.22 -17.71
N GLU A 171 22.33 -8.65 -16.58
CA GLU A 171 23.60 -9.38 -16.54
C GLU A 171 23.52 -10.72 -17.28
N PHE A 172 22.45 -11.49 -17.08
CA PHE A 172 22.21 -12.75 -17.77
C PHE A 172 22.15 -12.57 -19.29
N GLU A 173 21.42 -11.57 -19.77
CA GLU A 173 21.30 -11.26 -21.19
C GLU A 173 22.64 -10.82 -21.80
N SER A 174 23.39 -9.97 -21.07
CA SER A 174 24.72 -9.54 -21.50
C SER A 174 25.69 -10.71 -21.62
N VAL A 175 25.81 -11.55 -20.58
CA VAL A 175 26.74 -12.69 -20.60
C VAL A 175 26.28 -13.73 -21.64
N SER A 176 24.97 -13.96 -21.79
CA SER A 176 24.44 -14.85 -22.82
C SER A 176 24.84 -14.37 -24.23
N ALA A 177 24.75 -13.07 -24.51
CA ALA A 177 25.17 -12.50 -25.78
C ALA A 177 26.66 -12.73 -26.04
N ASP A 178 27.51 -12.47 -25.04
CA ASP A 178 28.95 -12.73 -25.13
C ASP A 178 29.24 -14.21 -25.43
N MET A 179 28.55 -15.13 -24.74
CA MET A 179 28.66 -16.57 -24.96
C MET A 179 28.27 -17.00 -26.39
N TYR A 180 27.27 -16.36 -27.01
CA TYR A 180 26.90 -16.64 -28.41
C TYR A 180 27.93 -16.13 -29.42
N THR A 181 28.73 -15.13 -29.07
CA THR A 181 29.79 -14.60 -29.95
C THR A 181 31.12 -15.33 -29.82
N ASP A 182 31.33 -16.09 -28.75
CA ASP A 182 32.56 -16.84 -28.53
C ASP A 182 32.63 -18.09 -29.42
N GLU A 183 33.71 -18.20 -30.20
CA GLU A 183 33.89 -19.29 -31.17
C GLU A 183 34.03 -20.66 -30.51
N VAL A 184 34.65 -20.75 -29.33
CA VAL A 184 34.88 -22.02 -28.61
C VAL A 184 33.59 -22.50 -27.98
N ILE A 185 32.78 -21.60 -27.42
CA ILE A 185 31.42 -21.93 -26.95
C ILE A 185 30.56 -22.37 -28.14
N GLY A 186 30.64 -21.67 -29.27
CA GLY A 186 29.99 -22.07 -30.51
C GLY A 186 30.40 -23.47 -30.97
N GLN A 187 31.67 -23.85 -30.79
CA GLN A 187 32.13 -25.21 -31.05
C GLN A 187 31.49 -26.21 -30.08
N ILE A 188 31.44 -25.94 -28.77
CA ILE A 188 30.80 -26.86 -27.80
C ILE A 188 29.31 -27.03 -28.08
N LEU A 189 28.63 -25.98 -28.50
CA LEU A 189 27.19 -26.02 -28.82
C LEU A 189 26.89 -26.80 -30.11
N ASN A 190 27.77 -26.73 -31.12
CA ASN A 190 27.51 -27.26 -32.47
C ASN A 190 28.30 -28.53 -32.83
N ALA A 191 29.49 -28.70 -32.26
CA ALA A 191 30.42 -29.79 -32.50
C ALA A 191 30.62 -30.55 -31.19
N SER A 192 30.68 -31.88 -31.26
CA SER A 192 30.64 -32.80 -30.11
C SER A 192 31.81 -32.72 -29.10
N CYS A 193 32.48 -31.58 -28.96
CA CYS A 193 33.46 -31.34 -27.93
C CYS A 193 32.80 -30.97 -26.59
N PHE A 194 33.50 -31.27 -25.50
CA PHE A 194 33.02 -31.00 -24.15
C PHE A 194 34.21 -30.75 -23.24
N ILE A 195 33.99 -30.01 -22.14
CA ILE A 195 34.97 -29.90 -21.05
C ILE A 195 34.57 -30.89 -19.95
N GLN A 196 35.52 -31.71 -19.50
CA GLN A 196 35.30 -32.63 -18.38
C GLN A 196 36.56 -32.71 -17.52
N GLY A 197 36.38 -32.41 -16.23
CA GLY A 197 37.49 -32.34 -15.27
C GLY A 197 38.32 -31.07 -15.42
N VAL A 198 39.55 -31.11 -14.90
CA VAL A 198 40.52 -29.99 -14.91
C VAL A 198 41.77 -30.28 -15.75
N GLN A 199 41.76 -31.39 -16.51
CA GLN A 199 42.87 -31.78 -17.39
C GLN A 199 42.42 -31.65 -18.84
N GLU A 200 43.29 -31.09 -19.69
CA GLU A 200 43.02 -30.98 -21.13
C GLU A 200 42.89 -32.36 -21.75
N GLN A 201 41.85 -32.55 -22.55
CA GLN A 201 41.60 -33.78 -23.29
C GLN A 201 42.06 -33.61 -24.73
N GLU A 202 42.60 -34.68 -25.34
CA GLU A 202 43.03 -34.65 -26.73
C GLU A 202 41.84 -34.36 -27.66
N GLY A 203 41.90 -33.24 -28.40
CA GLY A 203 40.81 -32.77 -29.26
C GLY A 203 39.67 -32.05 -28.53
N GLY A 204 39.82 -31.79 -27.23
CA GLY A 204 38.88 -30.98 -26.44
C GLY A 204 39.11 -29.48 -26.57
N PRO A 205 38.17 -28.64 -26.07
CA PRO A 205 38.35 -27.20 -26.00
C PRO A 205 39.50 -26.85 -25.05
N PRO A 206 40.20 -25.72 -25.27
CA PRO A 206 41.22 -25.25 -24.33
C PRO A 206 40.60 -25.00 -22.95
N LEU A 207 41.32 -25.31 -21.87
CA LEU A 207 40.87 -25.05 -20.50
C LEU A 207 41.19 -23.61 -20.02
N GLN A 208 41.58 -22.74 -20.94
CA GLN A 208 41.92 -21.36 -20.64
C GLN A 208 41.47 -20.45 -21.78
N GLY A 209 40.78 -19.35 -21.46
CA GLY A 209 40.35 -18.38 -22.47
C GLY A 209 39.11 -17.57 -22.06
N VAL A 210 38.63 -16.73 -22.98
CA VAL A 210 37.45 -15.88 -22.78
C VAL A 210 36.19 -16.72 -22.58
N HIS A 211 36.06 -17.85 -23.26
CA HIS A 211 34.95 -18.79 -23.07
C HIS A 211 34.80 -19.28 -21.63
N ILE A 212 35.92 -19.52 -20.93
CA ILE A 212 35.89 -19.92 -19.51
C ILE A 212 35.42 -18.75 -18.64
N GLU A 213 35.86 -17.54 -18.94
CA GLU A 213 35.41 -16.33 -18.25
C GLU A 213 33.90 -16.14 -18.41
N SER A 214 33.36 -16.28 -19.62
CA SER A 214 31.93 -16.16 -19.88
C SER A 214 31.10 -17.24 -19.16
N VAL A 215 31.55 -18.50 -19.14
CA VAL A 215 30.87 -19.57 -18.39
C VAL A 215 30.90 -19.30 -16.89
N VAL A 216 32.04 -18.89 -16.34
CA VAL A 216 32.17 -18.56 -14.91
C VAL A 216 31.33 -17.34 -14.55
N ALA A 217 31.29 -16.32 -15.41
CA ALA A 217 30.42 -15.16 -15.23
C ALA A 217 28.95 -15.57 -15.22
N MET A 218 28.53 -16.45 -16.13
CA MET A 218 27.18 -16.99 -16.15
C MET A 218 26.84 -17.74 -14.85
N LEU A 219 27.73 -18.62 -14.39
CA LEU A 219 27.54 -19.33 -13.11
C LEU A 219 27.37 -18.36 -11.92
N ARG A 220 28.07 -17.22 -11.91
CA ARG A 220 27.88 -16.18 -10.88
C ARG A 220 26.52 -15.51 -10.96
N VAL A 221 26.00 -15.24 -12.15
CA VAL A 221 24.64 -14.70 -12.34
C VAL A 221 23.59 -15.67 -11.78
N TRP A 222 23.83 -16.97 -11.89
CA TRP A 222 23.05 -18.03 -11.23
C TRP A 222 23.29 -18.17 -9.72
N GLY A 223 24.16 -17.33 -9.12
CA GLY A 223 24.48 -17.36 -7.69
C GLY A 223 25.56 -18.38 -7.28
N PHE A 224 26.24 -19.02 -8.23
CA PHE A 224 27.33 -19.96 -7.96
C PHE A 224 28.68 -19.27 -8.10
N GLU A 225 29.23 -18.83 -6.96
CA GLU A 225 30.50 -18.11 -6.94
C GLU A 225 31.70 -19.03 -7.17
N ALA A 226 32.29 -18.97 -8.37
CA ALA A 226 33.67 -19.35 -8.57
C ALA A 226 34.57 -18.10 -8.48
N LEU A 227 35.48 -18.10 -7.49
CA LEU A 227 36.55 -17.10 -7.42
C LEU A 227 37.25 -16.99 -8.78
N PRO A 228 37.35 -15.80 -9.40
CA PRO A 228 37.98 -15.65 -10.69
C PRO A 228 39.43 -16.11 -10.59
N PRO A 229 39.83 -17.20 -11.27
CA PRO A 229 41.22 -17.56 -11.31
C PRO A 229 41.99 -16.49 -12.09
N PRO A 230 43.24 -16.19 -11.69
CA PRO A 230 44.11 -15.38 -12.53
C PRO A 230 44.27 -16.07 -13.89
N GLY A 231 43.89 -15.35 -14.96
CA GLY A 231 44.09 -15.81 -16.34
C GLY A 231 42.99 -16.70 -16.92
N ASN A 232 41.75 -16.65 -16.40
CA ASN A 232 40.56 -17.29 -17.01
C ASN A 232 40.74 -18.80 -17.26
N VAL A 233 41.22 -19.51 -16.23
CA VAL A 233 41.52 -20.94 -16.28
C VAL A 233 40.40 -21.77 -15.67
N TRP A 234 40.00 -22.85 -16.34
CA TRP A 234 39.08 -23.86 -15.82
C TRP A 234 39.77 -24.69 -14.74
N ASN A 235 39.63 -24.26 -13.49
CA ASN A 235 40.27 -24.86 -12.33
C ASN A 235 39.26 -25.66 -11.47
N GLY A 236 39.74 -26.17 -10.33
CA GLY A 236 38.89 -26.91 -9.40
C GLY A 236 37.71 -26.10 -8.82
N ALA A 237 37.85 -24.78 -8.67
CA ALA A 237 36.77 -23.93 -8.17
C ALA A 237 35.67 -23.71 -9.23
N ALA A 238 36.06 -23.46 -10.49
CA ALA A 238 35.11 -23.39 -11.60
C ALA A 238 34.37 -24.73 -11.80
N LEU A 239 35.09 -25.85 -11.70
CA LEU A 239 34.48 -27.17 -11.76
C LEU A 239 33.52 -27.40 -10.58
N SER A 240 33.85 -26.97 -9.36
CA SER A 240 32.94 -27.09 -8.20
C SER A 240 31.65 -26.30 -8.42
N ALA A 241 31.75 -25.02 -8.79
CA ALA A 241 30.58 -24.17 -9.06
C ALA A 241 29.71 -24.74 -10.20
N TRP A 242 30.33 -25.27 -11.24
CA TRP A 242 29.62 -25.96 -12.33
C TRP A 242 28.85 -27.19 -11.84
N LEU A 243 29.48 -28.04 -11.02
CA LEU A 243 28.85 -29.24 -10.49
C LEU A 243 27.70 -28.90 -9.53
N GLU A 244 27.88 -27.88 -8.68
CA GLU A 244 26.83 -27.38 -7.80
C GLU A 244 25.64 -26.82 -8.60
N TRP A 245 25.90 -26.03 -9.65
CA TRP A 245 24.86 -25.58 -10.56
C TRP A 245 24.15 -26.75 -11.25
N LEU A 246 24.90 -27.73 -11.74
CA LEU A 246 24.35 -28.88 -12.45
C LEU A 246 23.48 -29.75 -11.54
N GLU A 247 23.86 -29.90 -10.27
CA GLU A 247 23.05 -30.61 -9.27
C GLU A 247 21.75 -29.87 -8.95
N ALA A 248 21.79 -28.54 -8.88
CA ALA A 248 20.64 -27.72 -8.48
C ALA A 248 19.66 -27.43 -9.64
N TYR A 249 20.19 -27.22 -10.85
CA TYR A 249 19.46 -26.70 -12.00
C TYR A 249 19.77 -27.44 -13.30
N GLY A 250 20.66 -28.42 -13.31
CA GLY A 250 20.99 -29.17 -14.52
C GLY A 250 19.83 -30.05 -15.02
N PRO A 251 19.83 -30.43 -16.30
CA PRO A 251 18.88 -31.41 -16.83
C PRO A 251 18.93 -32.75 -16.08
N GLU A 252 17.80 -33.45 -15.98
CA GLU A 252 17.77 -34.77 -15.35
C GLU A 252 18.76 -35.74 -16.02
N GLY A 253 19.61 -36.36 -15.20
CA GLY A 253 20.64 -37.30 -15.68
C GLY A 253 21.85 -36.65 -16.34
N ALA A 254 22.02 -35.33 -16.20
CA ALA A 254 23.20 -34.64 -16.69
C ALA A 254 24.49 -35.19 -16.05
N GLY A 255 25.47 -35.51 -16.90
CA GLY A 255 26.79 -35.94 -16.45
C GLY A 255 27.69 -34.76 -16.05
N PRO A 256 28.78 -34.99 -15.30
CA PRO A 256 29.70 -33.94 -14.80
C PRO A 256 30.63 -33.41 -15.91
N ARG A 257 30.05 -32.96 -17.02
CA ARG A 257 30.74 -32.40 -18.18
C ARG A 257 29.98 -31.19 -18.71
N MET A 258 30.71 -30.24 -19.27
CA MET A 258 30.16 -29.10 -19.98
C MET A 258 30.02 -29.48 -21.47
N ASP A 259 28.84 -29.98 -21.83
CA ASP A 259 28.47 -30.33 -23.20
C ASP A 259 27.36 -29.41 -23.74
N ALA A 260 26.99 -29.59 -25.01
CA ALA A 260 25.98 -28.76 -25.67
C ALA A 260 24.62 -28.74 -24.94
N THR A 261 24.22 -29.83 -24.30
CA THR A 261 22.92 -29.93 -23.62
C THR A 261 22.94 -29.11 -22.34
N ASN A 262 23.96 -29.31 -21.51
CA ASN A 262 24.08 -28.60 -20.24
C ASN A 262 24.32 -27.11 -20.46
N LEU A 263 25.12 -26.74 -21.48
CA LEU A 263 25.42 -25.34 -21.77
C LEU A 263 24.20 -24.59 -22.32
N ARG A 264 23.36 -25.23 -23.15
CA ARG A 264 22.08 -24.64 -23.58
C ARG A 264 21.15 -24.40 -22.39
N HIS A 265 21.12 -25.32 -21.43
CA HIS A 265 20.28 -25.17 -20.26
C HIS A 265 20.78 -24.07 -19.32
N LEU A 266 22.11 -23.89 -19.19
CA LEU A 266 22.70 -22.76 -18.47
C LEU A 266 22.29 -21.41 -19.07
N MET A 267 22.15 -21.35 -20.40
CA MET A 267 21.75 -20.17 -21.17
C MET A 267 20.24 -20.08 -21.41
N ASP A 268 19.44 -20.95 -20.78
CA ASP A 268 17.99 -20.98 -20.97
C ASP A 268 17.32 -19.87 -20.14
N LYS A 269 16.72 -18.91 -20.85
CA LYS A 269 16.06 -17.75 -20.24
C LYS A 269 14.88 -18.16 -19.36
N ASP A 270 14.11 -19.18 -19.75
CA ASP A 270 12.93 -19.60 -18.98
C ASP A 270 13.36 -20.31 -17.70
N ALA A 271 14.42 -21.13 -17.77
CA ALA A 271 15.01 -21.75 -16.59
C ALA A 271 15.59 -20.71 -15.62
N PHE A 272 16.24 -19.67 -16.14
CA PHE A 272 16.76 -18.58 -15.31
C PHE A 272 15.65 -17.73 -14.68
N GLN A 273 14.57 -17.46 -15.40
CA GLN A 273 13.40 -16.79 -14.81
C GLN A 273 12.78 -17.61 -13.67
N ALA A 274 12.68 -18.93 -13.81
CA ALA A 274 12.24 -19.80 -12.74
C ALA A 274 13.18 -19.74 -11.51
N PHE A 275 14.50 -19.65 -11.74
CA PHE A 275 15.49 -19.41 -10.71
C PHE A 275 15.26 -18.08 -9.96
N LEU A 276 15.04 -16.98 -10.69
CA LEU A 276 14.80 -15.66 -10.09
C LEU A 276 13.52 -15.63 -9.24
N LEU A 277 12.45 -16.28 -9.74
CA LEU A 277 11.19 -16.40 -9.00
C LEU A 277 11.36 -17.17 -7.70
N ARG A 278 12.17 -18.25 -7.72
CA ARG A 278 12.42 -19.10 -6.56
C ARG A 278 13.33 -18.46 -5.52
N ASN A 279 14.43 -17.84 -5.95
CA ASN A 279 15.50 -17.37 -5.04
C ASN A 279 15.32 -15.93 -4.60
N PHE A 280 14.63 -15.11 -5.39
CA PHE A 280 14.33 -13.73 -5.07
C PHE A 280 12.82 -13.53 -5.09
N PRO A 281 12.03 -14.25 -4.27
CA PRO A 281 10.58 -14.06 -4.27
C PRO A 281 10.30 -12.60 -3.96
N ALA A 282 9.53 -11.93 -4.84
CA ALA A 282 8.93 -10.68 -4.44
C ALA A 282 8.17 -10.97 -3.13
N PRO A 283 8.23 -10.08 -2.12
CA PRO A 283 7.39 -10.16 -0.95
C PRO A 283 5.95 -9.91 -1.39
N LEU A 284 5.41 -10.87 -2.14
CA LEU A 284 4.01 -11.05 -2.35
C LEU A 284 3.49 -11.31 -0.95
N SER A 285 2.53 -10.48 -0.57
CA SER A 285 1.64 -10.69 0.54
C SER A 285 1.40 -12.19 0.76
N ASP A 286 1.35 -12.63 2.02
CA ASP A 286 0.90 -13.96 2.47
C ASP A 286 -0.51 -14.37 1.97
N ILE A 287 -1.06 -13.70 0.96
CA ILE A 287 -2.19 -14.11 0.16
C ILE A 287 -1.66 -15.17 -0.82
N GLY A 288 -1.51 -16.40 -0.33
CA GLY A 288 -1.10 -17.60 -1.07
C GLY A 288 -2.07 -18.05 -2.18
N THR A 289 -2.74 -17.11 -2.83
CA THR A 289 -3.45 -17.29 -4.09
C THR A 289 -2.95 -16.16 -4.96
N THR A 290 -2.41 -16.46 -6.15
CA THR A 290 -2.24 -15.52 -7.27
C THR A 290 -3.12 -14.29 -7.04
N ALA A 291 -2.51 -13.18 -6.59
CA ALA A 291 -3.24 -12.01 -6.07
C ALA A 291 -3.87 -11.29 -7.27
N THR A 292 -4.87 -11.94 -7.83
CA THR A 292 -5.64 -11.41 -8.92
C THR A 292 -6.66 -10.48 -8.30
N SER A 293 -6.52 -9.18 -8.51
CA SER A 293 -7.54 -8.23 -8.09
C SER A 293 -8.69 -8.25 -9.09
N PRO A 294 -9.95 -8.09 -8.62
CA PRO A 294 -11.06 -7.84 -9.50
C PRO A 294 -10.89 -6.48 -10.18
N VAL A 295 -11.08 -6.43 -11.50
CA VAL A 295 -11.04 -5.21 -12.30
C VAL A 295 -12.23 -5.17 -13.23
N GLU A 296 -12.77 -3.96 -13.46
CA GLU A 296 -13.79 -3.69 -14.46
C GLU A 296 -13.13 -3.23 -15.76
N ILE A 297 -13.26 -4.00 -16.83
CA ILE A 297 -12.73 -3.64 -18.15
C ILE A 297 -13.64 -2.58 -18.76
N ARG A 298 -13.06 -1.41 -19.09
CA ARG A 298 -13.75 -0.25 -19.68
C ARG A 298 -13.66 -0.23 -21.19
N ALA A 299 -12.48 -0.53 -21.74
CA ALA A 299 -12.23 -0.43 -23.18
C ALA A 299 -11.09 -1.34 -23.63
N ILE A 300 -11.12 -1.75 -24.90
CA ILE A 300 -9.97 -2.38 -25.57
C ILE A 300 -9.21 -1.29 -26.33
N LEU A 301 -7.95 -1.09 -25.97
CA LEU A 301 -7.02 -0.12 -26.57
C LEU A 301 -6.12 -0.83 -27.58
N GLY A 302 -6.39 -0.66 -28.88
CA GLY A 302 -5.51 -1.10 -29.96
C GLY A 302 -6.21 -1.84 -31.11
N ALA A 303 -5.63 -1.75 -32.30
CA ALA A 303 -6.07 -2.47 -33.50
C ALA A 303 -5.44 -3.88 -33.54
N GLU A 304 -6.15 -4.81 -34.18
CA GLU A 304 -5.86 -6.26 -34.26
C GLU A 304 -4.37 -6.57 -34.42
N GLY A 305 -3.77 -7.13 -33.36
CA GLY A 305 -2.35 -7.49 -33.27
C GLY A 305 -2.08 -8.43 -32.09
N LEU A 306 -0.85 -8.93 -31.99
CA LEU A 306 -0.43 -10.03 -31.09
C LEU A 306 -0.63 -9.78 -29.59
N ASN A 307 -0.89 -8.54 -29.15
CA ASN A 307 -1.20 -8.22 -27.75
C ASN A 307 -2.28 -7.13 -27.69
N SER A 308 -3.52 -7.52 -27.43
CA SER A 308 -4.59 -6.55 -27.17
C SER A 308 -4.39 -5.96 -25.78
N VAL A 309 -4.39 -4.63 -25.66
CA VAL A 309 -4.31 -3.94 -24.36
C VAL A 309 -5.72 -3.51 -23.97
N VAL A 310 -6.07 -3.60 -22.70
CA VAL A 310 -7.35 -3.11 -22.16
C VAL A 310 -7.11 -2.03 -21.12
N GLU A 311 -8.04 -1.08 -21.05
CA GLU A 311 -8.18 -0.17 -19.94
C GLU A 311 -9.13 -0.80 -18.92
N ALA A 312 -8.66 -1.04 -17.71
CA ALA A 312 -9.44 -1.65 -16.63
C ALA A 312 -9.35 -0.82 -15.35
N THR A 313 -10.45 -0.69 -14.62
CA THR A 313 -10.53 0.01 -13.34
C THR A 313 -10.52 -1.01 -12.21
N ASP A 314 -9.59 -0.88 -11.27
CA ASP A 314 -9.56 -1.70 -10.05
C ASP A 314 -10.76 -1.36 -9.16
N GLU A 315 -11.55 -2.36 -8.78
CA GLU A 315 -12.76 -2.16 -7.97
C GLU A 315 -12.45 -1.70 -6.55
N GLU A 316 -11.30 -2.10 -6.00
CA GLU A 316 -10.93 -1.76 -4.63
C GLU A 316 -10.38 -0.34 -4.55
N THR A 317 -9.53 0.04 -5.51
CA THR A 317 -8.81 1.33 -5.47
C THR A 317 -9.45 2.41 -6.34
N GLY A 318 -10.28 2.04 -7.33
CA GLY A 318 -10.82 2.94 -8.34
C GLY A 318 -9.79 3.45 -9.35
N LEU A 319 -8.56 2.94 -9.34
CA LEU A 319 -7.50 3.35 -10.24
C LEU A 319 -7.62 2.65 -11.60
N SER A 320 -7.30 3.36 -12.68
CA SER A 320 -7.32 2.81 -14.03
C SER A 320 -5.94 2.32 -14.44
N HIS A 321 -5.89 1.09 -14.97
CA HIS A 321 -4.69 0.39 -15.37
C HIS A 321 -4.79 -0.03 -16.84
N ARG A 322 -3.63 -0.11 -17.51
CA ARG A 322 -3.51 -0.69 -18.85
C ARG A 322 -2.96 -2.09 -18.72
N LEU A 323 -3.74 -3.09 -19.12
CA LEU A 323 -3.42 -4.49 -18.91
C LEU A 323 -3.42 -5.24 -20.25
N VAL A 324 -2.54 -6.23 -20.39
CA VAL A 324 -2.48 -7.09 -21.56
C VAL A 324 -3.57 -8.16 -21.46
N LEU A 325 -4.45 -8.21 -22.46
CA LEU A 325 -5.53 -9.19 -22.60
C LEU A 325 -5.07 -10.35 -23.51
N PRO A 326 -5.06 -11.60 -23.03
CA PRO A 326 -4.76 -12.76 -23.86
C PRO A 326 -5.69 -12.85 -25.07
N GLU A 327 -5.16 -13.22 -26.24
CA GLU A 327 -5.90 -13.30 -27.51
C GLU A 327 -7.17 -14.17 -27.41
N VAL A 328 -7.09 -15.27 -26.63
CA VAL A 328 -8.21 -16.18 -26.37
C VAL A 328 -9.41 -15.51 -25.66
N MET A 329 -9.20 -14.39 -24.96
CA MET A 329 -10.25 -13.66 -24.23
C MET A 329 -10.78 -12.44 -25.01
N VAL A 330 -10.09 -12.01 -26.08
CA VAL A 330 -10.41 -10.77 -26.81
C VAL A 330 -11.83 -10.81 -27.39
N GLY A 331 -12.23 -11.94 -27.98
CA GLY A 331 -13.56 -12.10 -28.57
C GLY A 331 -14.68 -11.96 -27.54
N GLU A 332 -14.51 -12.57 -26.36
CA GLU A 332 -15.49 -12.52 -25.27
C GLU A 332 -15.62 -11.11 -24.69
N VAL A 333 -14.50 -10.47 -24.33
CA VAL A 333 -14.48 -9.11 -23.78
C VAL A 333 -15.10 -8.11 -24.77
N ARG A 334 -14.77 -8.24 -26.06
CA ARG A 334 -15.32 -7.37 -27.11
C ARG A 334 -16.84 -7.52 -27.24
N SER A 335 -17.36 -8.75 -27.18
CA SER A 335 -18.81 -9.00 -27.24
C SER A 335 -19.53 -8.37 -26.04
N ARG A 336 -18.99 -8.57 -24.83
CA ARG A 336 -19.64 -8.08 -23.60
C ARG A 336 -19.57 -6.56 -23.45
N LEU A 337 -18.47 -5.93 -23.87
CA LEU A 337 -18.39 -4.46 -23.92
C LEU A 337 -19.42 -3.87 -24.89
N ALA A 338 -19.61 -4.49 -26.06
CA ALA A 338 -20.63 -4.04 -27.02
C ALA A 338 -22.07 -4.18 -26.49
N GLU A 339 -22.35 -5.21 -25.70
CA GLU A 339 -23.64 -5.40 -25.02
C GLU A 339 -23.86 -4.36 -23.90
N ALA A 340 -22.82 -4.04 -23.13
CA ALA A 340 -22.86 -2.99 -22.10
C ALA A 340 -23.10 -1.60 -22.72
N ASP A 341 -22.40 -1.27 -23.80
CA ASP A 341 -22.56 0.00 -24.53
C ASP A 341 -23.95 0.17 -25.16
N ALA A 342 -24.61 -0.94 -25.51
CA ALA A 342 -26.00 -0.94 -26.00
C ALA A 342 -27.04 -0.63 -24.91
N GLY A 343 -26.60 -0.38 -23.67
CA GLY A 343 -27.45 0.05 -22.54
C GLY A 343 -28.21 -1.10 -21.86
N GLY A 344 -27.78 -2.35 -22.06
CA GLY A 344 -28.45 -3.53 -21.50
C GLY A 344 -27.54 -4.61 -20.92
N GLY A 345 -26.21 -4.44 -20.94
CA GLY A 345 -25.25 -5.43 -20.44
C GLY A 345 -24.66 -5.08 -19.06
N ASP A 346 -24.30 -6.12 -18.31
CA ASP A 346 -23.54 -6.01 -17.05
C ASP A 346 -22.09 -5.56 -17.29
N PRO A 347 -21.44 -4.93 -16.29
CA PRO A 347 -20.03 -4.57 -16.38
C PRO A 347 -19.15 -5.80 -16.64
N VAL A 348 -18.11 -5.60 -17.45
CA VAL A 348 -17.18 -6.68 -17.81
C VAL A 348 -16.12 -6.82 -16.75
N LEU A 349 -16.35 -7.71 -15.78
CA LEU A 349 -15.43 -7.97 -14.69
C LEU A 349 -14.37 -9.01 -15.08
N ALA A 350 -13.15 -8.84 -14.57
CA ALA A 350 -12.03 -9.72 -14.80
C ALA A 350 -11.12 -9.79 -13.57
N ARG A 351 -10.21 -10.76 -13.57
CA ARG A 351 -9.14 -10.92 -12.58
C ARG A 351 -7.82 -10.53 -13.22
N ALA A 352 -7.18 -9.49 -12.69
CA ALA A 352 -5.91 -8.98 -13.19
C ALA A 352 -4.75 -9.36 -12.27
N ASP A 353 -3.67 -9.84 -12.85
CA ASP A 353 -2.38 -9.91 -12.18
C ASP A 353 -1.61 -8.62 -12.49
N PHE A 354 -1.52 -7.73 -11.50
CA PHE A 354 -0.82 -6.46 -11.64
C PHE A 354 0.70 -6.60 -11.70
N VAL A 355 1.25 -7.76 -11.33
CA VAL A 355 2.70 -8.00 -11.42
C VAL A 355 3.09 -8.29 -12.86
N THR A 356 2.31 -9.12 -13.55
CA THR A 356 2.52 -9.43 -14.97
C THR A 356 1.81 -8.47 -15.90
N GLU A 357 1.07 -7.50 -15.36
CA GLU A 357 0.19 -6.57 -16.08
C GLU A 357 -0.76 -7.29 -17.05
N ARG A 358 -1.28 -8.46 -16.65
CA ARG A 358 -2.10 -9.32 -17.51
C ARG A 358 -3.45 -9.65 -16.91
N ILE A 359 -4.46 -9.70 -17.78
CA ILE A 359 -5.75 -10.30 -17.45
C ILE A 359 -5.57 -11.82 -17.39
N THR A 360 -5.92 -12.41 -16.25
CA THR A 360 -5.79 -13.86 -15.99
C THR A 360 -7.07 -14.62 -16.27
N VAL A 361 -8.23 -14.02 -15.98
CA VAL A 361 -9.55 -14.60 -16.25
C VAL A 361 -10.57 -13.50 -16.45
N VAL A 362 -11.51 -13.69 -17.38
CA VAL A 362 -12.72 -12.88 -17.46
C VAL A 362 -13.77 -13.56 -16.58
N LEU A 363 -14.40 -12.82 -15.68
CA LEU A 363 -15.41 -13.36 -14.77
C LEU A 363 -16.75 -13.48 -15.51
N PRO A 364 -17.56 -14.51 -15.24
CA PRO A 364 -18.88 -14.63 -15.84
C PRO A 364 -19.77 -13.42 -15.48
N PRO A 365 -20.80 -13.09 -16.28
CA PRO A 365 -21.80 -12.10 -15.88
C PRO A 365 -22.43 -12.52 -14.56
N GLU A 366 -22.50 -11.60 -13.60
CA GLU A 366 -23.19 -11.85 -12.34
C GLU A 366 -24.67 -12.09 -12.65
N ALA A 367 -25.16 -13.29 -12.33
CA ALA A 367 -26.52 -13.74 -12.63
C ALA A 367 -27.56 -13.19 -11.65
#